data_AF-A0A9D4RFZ4-F1
#
_entry.id   AF-A0A9D4RFZ4-F1
#
_cell.length_a   1.000
_cell.length_b   1.000
_cell.length_c   1.000
_cell.angle_alpha   90.00
_cell.angle_beta   90.00
_cell.angle_gamma   90.00
#
_symmetry.space_group_name_H-M   'P 1'
#
loop_
_entity.id
_entity.type
_entity.pdbx_description
1 polymer ?
#
loop_
_entity_poly.entity_id
_entity_poly.type
_entity_poly.pdbx_seq_one_letter_code
_entity_poly.pdbx_strand_id
1 'polypeptide(L)'
;MVDSGLLRIDDPVHLECLRFCFIPLMQRDLKSFTHLWNSYRIRQQRHVEAPNGLPMVMYYQPEAYGNRGFSFRLPCGLETIDRIQDTL
;
A
#
# COMPACT_ATOMS: atom_id res chain seq x y z
N MET A 1 -24.75 5.92 -18.47
CA MET A 1 -24.95 6.66 -17.19
C MET A 1 -25.07 8.15 -17.45
N VAL A 2 -24.09 8.77 -18.10
CA VAL A 2 -24.15 10.19 -18.50
C VAL A 2 -25.15 10.38 -19.65
N ASP A 3 -24.99 9.62 -20.72
CA ASP A 3 -25.88 9.70 -21.91
C ASP A 3 -27.33 9.24 -21.63
N SER A 4 -27.54 8.55 -20.50
CA SER A 4 -28.85 8.11 -20.03
C SER A 4 -29.48 9.09 -19.01
N GLY A 5 -28.83 10.22 -18.72
CA GLY A 5 -29.32 11.23 -17.76
C GLY A 5 -29.27 10.81 -16.28
N LEU A 6 -28.68 9.65 -15.97
CA LEU A 6 -28.62 9.09 -14.60
C LEU A 6 -27.43 9.63 -13.79
N LEU A 7 -26.43 10.21 -14.46
CA LEU A 7 -25.23 10.74 -13.83
C LEU A 7 -24.94 12.14 -14.36
N ARG A 8 -24.86 13.09 -13.44
CA ARG A 8 -24.41 14.46 -13.67
C ARG A 8 -22.96 14.59 -13.21
N ILE A 9 -22.04 14.85 -14.13
CA ILE A 9 -20.60 14.97 -13.82
C ILE A 9 -20.31 16.34 -13.18
N ASP A 10 -21.15 17.33 -13.45
CA ASP A 10 -21.11 18.67 -12.86
C ASP A 10 -21.64 18.71 -11.42
N ASP A 11 -22.38 17.68 -10.99
CA ASP A 11 -22.90 17.58 -9.63
C ASP A 11 -21.87 16.91 -8.70
N PRO A 12 -21.36 17.63 -7.68
CA PRO A 12 -20.40 17.08 -6.75
C PRO A 12 -20.95 15.88 -5.96
N VAL A 13 -22.25 15.83 -5.66
CA VAL A 13 -22.84 14.71 -4.92
C VAL A 13 -22.78 13.43 -5.75
N HIS A 14 -23.12 13.52 -7.03
CA HIS A 14 -23.06 12.39 -7.95
C HIS A 14 -21.62 11.87 -8.12
N LEU A 15 -20.64 12.77 -8.20
CA LEU A 15 -19.23 12.41 -8.24
C LEU A 15 -18.78 11.70 -6.96
N GLU A 16 -19.13 12.23 -5.78
CA GLU A 16 -18.75 11.62 -4.51
C GLU A 16 -19.40 10.26 -4.30
N CYS A 17 -20.67 10.09 -4.69
CA CYS A 17 -21.32 8.78 -4.67
C CYS A 17 -20.58 7.76 -5.57
N LEU A 18 -20.16 8.16 -6.77
CA LEU A 18 -19.36 7.29 -7.62
C LEU A 18 -18.01 6.95 -6.98
N ARG A 19 -17.28 7.95 -6.46
CA ARG A 19 -16.01 7.71 -5.76
C ARG A 19 -16.20 6.71 -4.62
N PHE A 20 -17.21 6.91 -3.79
CA PHE A 20 -17.55 6.01 -2.70
C PHE A 20 -17.80 4.58 -3.17
N CYS A 21 -18.57 4.39 -4.25
CA CYS A 21 -18.80 3.06 -4.83
C CYS A 21 -17.51 2.40 -5.37
N PHE A 22 -16.58 3.19 -5.92
CA PHE A 22 -15.34 2.67 -6.49
C PHE A 22 -14.20 2.50 -5.47
N ILE A 23 -14.23 3.19 -4.33
CA ILE A 23 -13.19 3.06 -3.28
C ILE A 23 -12.98 1.59 -2.87
N PRO A 24 -14.03 0.79 -2.55
CA PRO A 24 -13.84 -0.63 -2.22
C PRO A 24 -13.22 -1.44 -3.35
N LEU A 25 -13.57 -1.14 -4.61
CA LEU A 25 -13.01 -1.80 -5.78
C LEU A 25 -11.52 -1.48 -5.93
N MET A 26 -11.17 -0.20 -5.87
CA MET A 26 -9.77 0.25 -5.90
C MET A 26 -8.97 -0.34 -4.74
N GLN A 27 -9.54 -0.36 -3.53
CA GLN A 27 -8.89 -0.93 -2.36
C GLN A 27 -8.64 -2.43 -2.52
N ARG A 28 -9.58 -3.17 -3.12
CA ARG A 28 -9.39 -4.59 -3.44
C ARG A 28 -8.22 -4.78 -4.41
N ASP A 29 -8.21 -4.03 -5.49
CA ASP A 29 -7.20 -4.18 -6.53
C ASP A 29 -5.80 -3.76 -6.03
N LEU A 30 -5.73 -2.71 -5.20
CA LEU A 30 -4.50 -2.28 -4.52
C LEU A 30 -3.98 -3.32 -3.52
N LYS A 31 -4.88 -3.99 -2.77
CA LYS A 31 -4.51 -5.09 -1.88
C LYS A 31 -3.90 -6.25 -2.67
N SER A 32 -4.52 -6.63 -3.79
CA SER A 32 -4.00 -7.66 -4.68
C SER A 32 -2.65 -7.29 -5.29
N PHE A 33 -2.49 -6.04 -5.74
CA PHE A 33 -1.22 -5.53 -6.27
C PHE A 33 -0.12 -5.58 -5.22
N THR A 34 -0.39 -5.08 -4.01
CA THR A 34 0.56 -5.11 -2.89
C THR A 34 1.02 -6.52 -2.58
N HIS A 35 0.08 -7.48 -2.51
CA HIS A 35 0.41 -8.88 -2.28
C HIS A 35 1.31 -9.43 -3.40
N LEU A 36 0.93 -9.22 -4.66
CA LEU A 36 1.67 -9.71 -5.83
C LEU A 36 3.08 -9.13 -5.88
N TRP A 37 3.19 -7.81 -5.76
CA TRP A 37 4.46 -7.09 -5.82
C TRP A 37 5.40 -7.52 -4.70
N ASN A 38 4.91 -7.58 -3.46
CA ASN A 38 5.73 -7.96 -2.32
C ASN A 38 6.14 -9.44 -2.32
N SER A 39 5.39 -10.28 -3.03
CA SER A 39 5.69 -11.70 -3.25
C SER A 39 6.49 -11.96 -4.51
N TYR A 40 6.84 -10.95 -5.31
CA TYR A 40 7.66 -11.12 -6.49
C TYR A 40 9.14 -10.93 -6.16
N ARG A 41 9.99 -11.84 -6.62
CA ARG A 41 11.44 -11.73 -6.40
C ARG A 41 12.05 -10.71 -7.37
N ILE A 42 12.52 -9.60 -6.84
CA ILE A 42 13.31 -8.59 -7.56
C ILE A 42 14.66 -9.21 -7.93
N ARG A 43 15.01 -9.19 -9.23
CA ARG A 43 16.28 -9.74 -9.72
C ARG A 43 17.43 -8.78 -9.43
N GLN A 44 18.60 -9.35 -9.15
CA GLN A 44 19.82 -8.58 -9.03
C GLN A 44 20.25 -8.05 -10.40
N GLN A 45 20.61 -6.77 -10.47
CA GLN A 45 21.17 -6.13 -11.66
C GLN A 45 22.65 -5.80 -11.41
N ARG A 46 23.51 -6.02 -12.41
CA ARG A 46 24.98 -5.91 -12.25
C ARG A 46 25.50 -4.49 -12.03
N HIS A 47 24.76 -3.47 -12.46
CA HIS A 47 25.21 -2.07 -12.46
C HIS A 47 24.28 -1.15 -11.67
N VAL A 48 23.45 -1.73 -10.79
CA VAL A 48 22.51 -0.98 -9.96
C VAL A 48 22.70 -1.42 -8.52
N GLU A 49 23.03 -0.48 -7.65
CA GLU A 49 22.97 -0.67 -6.21
C GLU A 49 21.51 -0.54 -5.76
N ALA A 50 20.73 -1.60 -5.98
CA ALA A 50 19.35 -1.70 -5.53
C ALA A 50 19.13 -2.99 -4.73
N PRO A 51 18.22 -2.97 -3.74
CA PRO A 51 17.81 -4.18 -3.03
C PRO A 51 17.28 -5.25 -3.99
N ASN A 52 17.73 -6.48 -3.82
CA ASN A 52 17.40 -7.64 -4.66
C ASN A 52 16.90 -8.82 -3.82
N GLY A 53 15.86 -9.52 -4.27
CA GLY A 53 15.19 -10.56 -3.47
C GLY A 53 13.70 -10.30 -3.29
N LEU A 54 13.11 -10.94 -2.29
CA LEU A 54 11.66 -10.90 -2.04
C LEU A 54 11.34 -9.75 -1.07
N PRO A 55 10.61 -8.69 -1.48
CA PRO A 55 10.34 -7.55 -0.61
C PRO A 55 9.69 -7.93 0.73
N MET A 56 8.76 -8.90 0.70
CA MET A 56 8.14 -9.42 1.92
C MET A 56 9.18 -9.98 2.90
N VAL A 57 10.13 -10.79 2.44
CA VAL A 57 11.16 -11.37 3.31
C VAL A 57 12.21 -10.33 3.69
N MET A 58 12.56 -9.40 2.80
CA MET A 58 13.46 -8.29 3.14
C MET A 58 12.92 -7.45 4.30
N TYR A 59 11.60 -7.26 4.35
CA TYR A 59 10.94 -6.51 5.39
C TYR A 59 10.88 -7.29 6.72
N TYR A 60 10.45 -8.55 6.69
CA TYR A 60 10.28 -9.34 7.92
C TYR A 60 11.56 -10.00 8.45
N GLN A 61 12.55 -10.21 7.58
CA GLN A 61 13.82 -10.89 7.88
C GLN A 61 14.98 -10.18 7.17
N PRO A 62 15.27 -8.91 7.52
CA PRO A 62 16.34 -8.15 6.88
C PRO A 62 17.71 -8.84 7.03
N GLU A 63 17.95 -9.57 8.12
CA GLU A 63 19.21 -10.27 8.39
C GLU A 63 19.51 -11.35 7.35
N ALA A 64 18.47 -11.97 6.77
CA ALA A 64 18.62 -12.96 5.70
C ALA A 64 19.22 -12.37 4.41
N TYR A 65 19.15 -11.05 4.26
CA TYR A 65 19.73 -10.29 3.15
C TYR A 65 20.99 -9.51 3.55
N GLY A 66 21.58 -9.82 4.71
CA GLY A 66 22.78 -9.15 5.21
C GLY A 66 22.54 -7.75 5.78
N ASN A 67 21.28 -7.31 5.85
CA ASN A 67 20.88 -6.02 6.42
C ASN A 67 20.79 -6.11 7.95
N ARG A 68 21.41 -5.18 8.68
CA ARG A 68 21.36 -5.10 10.15
C ARG A 68 21.14 -3.66 10.60
N GLY A 69 20.41 -3.48 11.72
CA GLY A 69 20.35 -2.19 12.43
C GLY A 69 19.35 -1.14 11.91
N PHE A 70 18.32 -1.53 11.16
CA PHE A 70 17.30 -0.60 10.64
C PHE A 70 16.13 -0.29 11.60
N SER A 71 16.23 -0.68 12.88
CA SER A 71 15.23 -0.29 13.88
C SER A 71 15.32 1.22 14.13
N PHE A 72 14.28 1.96 13.74
CA PHE A 72 14.16 3.36 14.11
C PHE A 72 13.54 3.47 15.50
N ARG A 73 14.14 4.30 16.37
CA ARG A 73 13.54 4.57 17.69
C ARG A 73 12.32 5.44 17.46
N LEU A 74 11.14 4.91 17.76
CA LEU A 74 9.91 5.68 17.62
C LEU A 74 9.95 6.89 18.55
N PRO A 75 9.49 8.08 18.09
CA PRO A 75 9.46 9.29 18.91
C PRO A 75 8.38 9.22 19.99
N CYS A 76 7.49 8.24 19.94
CA CYS A 76 6.38 8.03 20.85
C CYS A 76 6.36 6.59 21.38
N GLY A 77 5.72 6.40 22.53
CA GLY A 77 5.50 5.08 23.12
C GLY A 77 4.46 4.26 22.36
N LEU A 78 4.49 2.94 22.54
CA LEU A 78 3.60 1.96 21.87
C LEU A 78 2.11 2.29 22.04
N GLU A 79 1.73 2.85 23.20
CA GLU A 79 0.39 3.34 23.53
C GLU A 79 -0.21 4.29 22.47
N THR A 80 0.64 5.07 21.78
CA THR A 80 0.19 6.02 20.75
C THR A 80 -0.13 5.31 19.44
N ILE A 81 0.53 4.20 19.16
CA ILE A 81 0.41 3.44 17.91
C ILE A 81 -0.91 2.66 17.90
N ASP A 82 -1.26 2.02 19.02
CA ASP A 82 -2.50 1.28 19.16
C ASP A 82 -3.72 2.19 18.94
N ARG A 83 -3.68 3.41 19.49
CA ARG A 83 -4.73 4.43 19.28
C ARG A 83 -4.88 4.82 17.81
N ILE A 84 -3.78 4.90 17.06
CA ILE A 84 -3.83 5.24 15.63
C ILE A 84 -4.42 4.06 14.84
N GLN A 85 -4.07 2.83 15.21
CA GLN A 85 -4.56 1.63 14.52
C GLN A 85 -6.07 1.43 14.71
N ASP A 86 -6.61 1.76 15.88
CA ASP A 86 -8.06 1.72 16.14
C ASP A 86 -8.85 2.85 15.46
N THR A 87 -8.16 3.88 14.96
CA THR A 87 -8.78 5.03 14.29
C THR A 87 -8.82 4.88 12.75
N LEU A 88 -8.18 3.84 12.19
CA LEU A 88 -8.11 3.53 10.75
C LEU A 88 -8.98 2.33 10.37
#